data_AF-A0A2E9JBF0-F1
#
_entry.id   AF-A0A2E9JBF0-F1
#
_cell.length_a   1.000
_cell.length_b   1.000
_cell.length_c   1.000
_cell.angle_alpha   90.00
_cell.angle_beta   90.00
_cell.angle_gamma   90.00
#
_symmetry.space_group_name_H-M   'P 1'
#
loop_
_entity.id
_entity.type
_entity.pdbx_description
1 polymer ?
#
loop_
_entity_poly.entity_id
_entity_poly.type
_entity_poly.pdbx_seq_one_letter_code
_entity_poly.pdbx_strand_id
1 'polypeptide(L)' 'MKSFQEFIDEAIKLPIEVGDVVLGGKFKNKRIVVKDIGENEKGDITINGKPILRVRITDKKADDAD' A
#
# COMPACT_ATOMS: atom_id res chain seq x y z
N MET A 1 0.34 -31.92 -15.88
CA MET A 1 0.87 -30.67 -16.44
C MET A 1 0.57 -29.57 -15.44
N LYS A 2 1.54 -28.75 -15.08
CA LYS A 2 1.32 -27.58 -14.22
C LYS A 2 0.46 -26.55 -14.94
N SER A 3 -0.43 -25.89 -14.23
CA SER A 3 -1.29 -24.85 -14.79
C SER A 3 -0.48 -23.58 -15.07
N PHE A 4 -0.89 -22.76 -16.04
CA PHE A 4 -0.20 -21.52 -16.38
C PHE A 4 -0.05 -20.57 -15.18
N GLN A 5 -0.99 -20.63 -14.23
CA GLN A 5 -0.96 -19.87 -12.98
C GLN A 5 0.22 -20.24 -12.07
N GLU A 6 0.69 -21.50 -12.10
CA GLU A 6 1.82 -21.97 -11.29
C GLU A 6 3.19 -21.54 -11.85
N PHE A 7 3.22 -20.89 -13.01
CA PHE A 7 4.43 -20.32 -13.62
C PHE A 7 4.58 -18.81 -13.38
N ILE A 8 3.56 -18.15 -12.80
CA ILE A 8 3.60 -16.72 -12.50
C ILE A 8 4.13 -16.55 -11.06
N ASP A 9 5.45 -16.45 -10.92
CA ASP A 9 6.13 -16.15 -9.63
C ASP A 9 6.16 -14.65 -9.29
N GLU A 10 5.59 -13.79 -10.14
CA GLU A 10 5.62 -12.34 -9.95
C GLU A 10 4.57 -11.87 -8.94
N ALA A 11 4.95 -11.86 -7.67
CA ALA A 11 4.22 -11.20 -6.59
C ALA A 11 4.87 -9.86 -6.23
N ILE A 12 4.17 -8.74 -6.43
CA ILE A 12 4.61 -7.42 -5.98
C ILE A 12 4.32 -7.28 -4.48
N LYS A 13 5.31 -7.57 -3.63
CA LYS A 13 5.20 -7.46 -2.18
C LYS A 13 5.56 -6.05 -1.73
N LEU A 14 4.63 -5.35 -1.07
CA LEU A 14 4.85 -4.05 -0.45
C LEU A 14 4.92 -4.21 1.07
N PRO A 15 5.90 -3.59 1.76
CA PRO A 15 6.03 -3.65 3.21
C PRO A 15 5.09 -2.64 3.88
N ILE A 16 3.77 -2.87 3.81
CA ILE A 16 2.76 -2.01 4.44
C ILE A 16 1.88 -2.88 5.33
N GLU A 17 1.74 -2.48 6.59
CA GLU A 17 0.87 -3.13 7.55
C GLU A 17 -0.20 -2.17 8.08
N VAL A 18 -1.26 -2.74 8.67
CA VAL A 18 -2.28 -1.95 9.37
C VAL A 18 -1.63 -1.29 10.59
N GLY A 19 -1.77 0.02 10.71
CA GLY A 19 -1.10 0.84 11.73
C GLY A 19 0.09 1.66 11.20
N ASP A 20 0.62 1.34 10.02
CA ASP A 20 1.68 2.15 9.41
C ASP A 20 1.17 3.55 9.03
N VAL A 21 2.06 4.53 9.06
CA VAL A 21 1.78 5.90 8.61
C VAL A 21 2.26 6.06 7.17
N VAL A 22 1.35 6.46 6.30
CA VAL A 22 1.65 6.78 4.89
C VAL A 22 1.32 8.24 4.61
N LEU A 23 1.94 8.82 3.59
CA LEU A 23 1.62 10.17 3.15
C LEU A 23 0.63 10.15 1.98
N GLY A 24 -0.43 10.94 2.09
CA GLY A 24 -1.47 11.10 1.07
C GLY A 24 -1.87 12.56 0.84
N GLY A 25 -3.01 12.76 0.18
CA GLY A 25 -3.49 14.08 -0.28
C GLY A 25 -3.06 14.40 -1.71
N LYS A 26 -3.36 15.61 -2.22
CA LYS A 26 -3.04 16.04 -3.60
C LYS A 26 -1.53 15.99 -3.87
N PHE A 27 -0.73 16.35 -2.88
CA PHE A 27 0.73 16.44 -2.97
C PHE A 27 1.46 15.36 -2.17
N LYS A 28 0.75 14.36 -1.62
CA LYS A 28 1.34 13.29 -0.80
C LYS A 28 2.17 13.81 0.40
N ASN A 29 1.65 14.82 1.11
CA ASN A 29 2.27 15.42 2.31
C ASN A 29 1.43 15.23 3.58
N LYS A 30 0.19 14.74 3.47
CA LYS A 30 -0.69 14.55 4.63
C LYS A 30 -0.44 13.18 5.24
N ARG A 31 -0.06 13.10 6.51
CA ARG A 31 0.05 11.84 7.27
C ARG A 31 -1.33 11.16 7.42
N ILE A 32 -1.40 9.89 7.06
CA ILE A 32 -2.59 9.03 7.13
C ILE A 32 -2.17 7.70 7.75
N VAL A 33 -2.88 7.27 8.79
CA VAL A 33 -2.69 5.94 9.40
C VAL A 33 -3.45 4.92 8.56
N VAL A 34 -2.80 3.82 8.18
CA VAL A 34 -3.41 2.67 7.50
C VAL A 34 -4.32 1.95 8.51
N LYS A 35 -5.61 1.84 8.19
CA LYS A 35 -6.62 1.15 8.99
C LYS A 35 -7.06 -0.14 8.33
N ASP A 36 -7.22 -0.10 7.01
CA ASP A 36 -7.71 -1.20 6.21
C ASP A 36 -6.98 -1.25 4.86
N ILE A 37 -6.68 -2.48 4.43
CA ILE A 37 -6.18 -2.81 3.10
C ILE A 37 -7.27 -3.69 2.48
N GLY A 38 -7.79 -3.27 1.34
CA GLY A 38 -8.88 -3.96 0.66
C GLY A 38 -8.74 -3.90 -0.85
N GLU A 39 -9.74 -4.40 -1.57
CA GLU A 39 -9.79 -4.45 -3.03
C GLU A 39 -11.07 -3.78 -3.54
N ASN A 40 -10.99 -3.09 -4.67
CA ASN A 40 -12.17 -2.54 -5.33
C ASN A 40 -12.82 -3.56 -6.30
N GLU A 41 -13.97 -3.21 -6.87
CA GLU A 41 -14.70 -4.07 -7.83
C GLU A 41 -13.90 -4.45 -9.09
N LYS A 42 -12.83 -3.71 -9.39
CA LYS A 42 -11.93 -3.94 -10.53
C LYS A 42 -10.67 -4.72 -10.15
N GLY A 43 -10.48 -5.04 -8.87
CA GLY A 43 -9.29 -5.71 -8.34
C GLY A 43 -8.11 -4.78 -8.03
N ASP A 44 -8.29 -3.45 -8.04
CA ASP A 44 -7.25 -2.55 -7.55
C ASP A 44 -7.17 -2.60 -6.02
N ILE A 45 -5.95 -2.67 -5.50
CA ILE A 45 -5.69 -2.61 -4.06
C ILE A 45 -5.92 -1.18 -3.55
N THR A 46 -6.62 -1.09 -2.43
CA THR A 46 -6.97 0.15 -1.75
C THR A 46 -6.45 0.17 -0.33
N ILE A 47 -6.06 1.36 0.13
CA ILE A 47 -5.68 1.68 1.50
C ILE A 47 -6.70 2.69 2.00
N ASN A 48 -7.47 2.34 3.04
CA ASN A 48 -8.57 3.14 3.58
C ASN A 48 -9.57 3.59 2.49
N GLY A 49 -9.95 2.67 1.61
CA GLY A 49 -10.83 2.92 0.46
C GLY A 49 -10.26 3.85 -0.62
N LYS A 50 -8.97 4.21 -0.57
CA LYS A 50 -8.28 5.00 -1.61
C LYS A 50 -7.31 4.11 -2.38
N PRO A 51 -7.17 4.29 -3.70
CA PRO A 51 -6.21 3.50 -4.49
C PRO A 51 -4.77 3.64 -3.98
N ILE A 52 -4.04 2.52 -3.94
CA ILE A 52 -2.66 2.45 -3.42
C ILE A 52 -1.68 3.40 -4.14
N LEU A 53 -1.89 3.66 -5.44
CA LEU A 53 -1.05 4.55 -6.24
C LEU A 53 -1.07 6.02 -5.75
N ARG A 54 -2.07 6.38 -4.93
CA ARG A 54 -2.24 7.73 -4.40
C ARG A 54 -1.49 8.00 -3.10
N VAL A 55 -0.90 6.99 -2.49
CA VAL A 55 -0.08 7.17 -1.27
C VAL A 55 1.42 7.18 -1.60
N ARG A 56 2.22 7.65 -0.65
CA ARG A 56 3.67 7.51 -0.60
C ARG A 56 4.01 6.78 0.69
N ILE A 57 4.71 5.65 0.56
CA ILE A 57 5.26 4.91 1.68
C ILE A 57 6.41 5.74 2.25
N THR A 58 6.43 5.96 3.56
CA THR A 58 7.53 6.61 4.25
C THR A 58 8.49 5.56 4.78
N ASP A 59 9.78 5.86 4.80
CA ASP A 59 10.71 5.03 5.54
C ASP A 59 10.42 5.24 7.04
N LYS A 60 10.19 4.14 7.77
CA LYS A 60 9.92 4.13 9.23
C LYS A 60 10.97 4.90 10.06
N LYS A 61 12.11 5.26 9.47
CA LYS A 61 13.26 5.92 10.11
C LYS A 61 13.21 7.44 10.19
N ALA A 62 12.30 8.11 9.48
CA ALA A 62 12.36 9.57 9.33
C ALA A 62 11.61 10.35 10.41
N ASP A 63 10.72 9.71 11.18
CA ASP A 63 9.86 10.39 12.17
C ASP A 63 10.37 10.27 13.63
N ASP A 64 11.49 9.56 13.89
CA ASP A 64 12.14 9.46 15.22
C ASP A 64 13.35 10.41 15.38
N ALA A 65 13.49 11.41 14.49
CA ALA A 65 14.57 12.39 14.53
C ALA A 65 14.06 13.77 14.95
N ASP A 66 13.46 13.86 16.14
CA ASP A 66 13.24 15.10 16.88
C ASP A 66 13.64 14.89 18.36
#